data_AF-A0A936C4M7-F1
#
_entry.id   AF-A0A936C4M7-F1
#
_cell.length_a   1.000
_cell.length_b   1.000
_cell.length_c   1.000
_cell.angle_alpha   90.00
_cell.angle_beta   90.00
_cell.angle_gamma   90.00
#
_symmetry.space_group_name_H-M   'P 1'
#
loop_
_entity.id
_entity.type
_entity.pdbx_description
1 polymer ?
#
loop_
_entity_poly.entity_id
_entity_poly.type
_entity_poly.pdbx_seq_one_letter_code
_entity_poly.pdbx_strand_id
1 'polypeptide(L)'
;MDGIDLFFVKSVHWAYEREWRMLVPLEDAVEVVPGAPYATHLFDFPATAVRQVIVGARMTDTNMDALLSSVRAFGLARTLGIKRAVPDATDFKLKFHELPV
;
A
#
# COMPACT_ATOMS: atom_id res chain seq x y z
N MET A 1 11.29 -14.01 -25.67
CA MET A 1 11.04 -13.90 -24.23
C MET A 1 12.36 -13.46 -23.64
N ASP A 2 12.43 -12.20 -23.24
CA ASP A 2 13.60 -11.63 -22.57
C ASP A 2 13.69 -12.21 -21.15
N GLY A 3 14.87 -12.24 -20.53
CA GLY A 3 15.04 -12.73 -19.16
C GLY A 3 14.23 -11.94 -18.12
N ILE A 4 13.93 -10.69 -18.44
CA ILE A 4 13.09 -9.79 -17.63
C ILE A 4 11.62 -10.23 -17.62
N ASP A 5 11.11 -10.80 -18.71
CA ASP A 5 9.70 -11.23 -18.82
C ASP A 5 9.34 -12.26 -17.73
N LEU A 6 10.30 -13.07 -17.30
CA LEU A 6 10.12 -14.09 -16.26
C LEU A 6 9.66 -13.48 -14.93
N PHE A 7 10.18 -12.30 -14.57
CA PHE A 7 9.85 -11.63 -13.30
C PHE A 7 8.48 -10.93 -13.32
N PHE A 8 7.88 -10.80 -14.50
CA PHE A 8 6.55 -10.22 -14.67
C PHE A 8 5.46 -11.28 -14.88
N VAL A 9 5.82 -12.57 -14.94
CA VAL A 9 4.84 -13.66 -15.04
C VAL A 9 3.99 -13.70 -13.79
N LYS A 10 2.69 -13.46 -13.98
CA LYS A 10 1.70 -13.53 -12.92
C LYS A 10 1.09 -14.93 -12.86
N SER A 11 1.00 -15.50 -11.65
CA SER A 11 0.23 -16.73 -11.46
C SER A 11 -1.25 -16.50 -11.76
N VAL A 12 -1.90 -17.47 -12.41
CA VAL A 12 -3.31 -17.40 -12.82
C VAL A 12 -4.23 -17.10 -11.64
N HIS A 13 -3.89 -17.58 -10.43
CA HIS A 13 -4.67 -17.34 -9.22
C HIS A 13 -4.80 -15.86 -8.85
N TRP A 14 -3.88 -15.01 -9.32
CA TRP A 14 -3.90 -13.57 -9.04
C TRP A 14 -4.43 -12.76 -10.21
N ALA A 15 -4.88 -13.40 -11.31
CA ALA A 15 -5.26 -12.71 -12.55
C ALA A 15 -6.33 -11.61 -12.35
N TYR A 16 -7.14 -11.71 -11.28
CA TYR A 16 -8.14 -10.71 -10.92
C TYR A 16 -7.56 -9.40 -10.37
N GLU A 17 -6.32 -9.39 -9.88
CA GLU A 17 -5.71 -8.18 -9.33
C GLU A 17 -5.11 -7.30 -10.42
N ARG A 18 -5.34 -5.99 -10.30
CA ARG A 18 -4.64 -4.98 -11.10
C ARG A 18 -3.41 -4.55 -10.32
N GLU A 19 -2.28 -5.17 -10.59
CA GLU A 19 -1.03 -4.92 -9.89
C GLU A 19 -0.03 -4.17 -10.77
N TRP A 20 0.86 -3.41 -10.12
CA TRP A 20 2.03 -2.81 -10.72
C TRP A 20 3.26 -3.42 -10.03
N ARG A 21 4.22 -3.93 -10.80
CA ARG A 21 5.49 -4.45 -10.28
C ARG A 21 6.62 -3.50 -10.63
N MET A 22 7.51 -3.27 -9.67
CA MET A 22 8.79 -2.60 -9.88
C MET A 22 9.89 -3.63 -9.70
N LEU A 23 10.85 -3.66 -10.62
CA LEU A 23 12.09 -4.42 -10.49
C LEU A 23 13.20 -3.41 -10.23
N VAL A 24 13.66 -3.35 -8.98
CA VAL A 24 14.66 -2.40 -8.52
C VAL A 24 15.80 -3.16 -7.83
N PRO A 25 17.07 -2.86 -8.12
CA PRO A 25 18.21 -3.41 -7.39
C PRO A 25 18.11 -3.12 -5.89
N LEU A 26 18.42 -4.11 -5.05
CA LEU A 26 18.37 -3.93 -3.59
C LEU A 26 19.39 -2.91 -3.05
N GLU A 27 20.48 -2.69 -3.80
CA GLU A 27 21.50 -1.68 -3.50
C GLU A 27 21.00 -0.24 -3.65
N ASP A 28 19.92 -0.03 -4.41
CA ASP A 28 19.30 1.28 -4.61
C ASP A 28 18.27 1.64 -3.51
N ALA A 29 18.16 0.82 -2.47
CA ALA A 29 17.26 1.08 -1.35
C ALA A 29 17.72 2.35 -0.59
N VAL A 30 16.76 3.23 -0.28
CA VAL A 30 17.01 4.47 0.46
C VAL A 30 17.15 4.19 1.96
N GLU A 31 16.46 3.17 2.44
CA GLU A 31 16.52 2.71 3.82
C GLU A 31 16.48 1.18 3.87
N VAL A 32 17.26 0.60 4.77
CA VAL A 32 17.26 -0.85 5.04
C VAL A 32 16.92 -1.05 6.51
N VAL A 33 15.73 -1.59 6.76
CA VAL A 33 15.25 -1.92 8.10
C VAL A 33 15.70 -3.36 8.43
N PRO A 34 16.57 -3.58 9.44
CA PRO A 34 17.02 -4.91 9.82
C PRO A 34 15.84 -5.80 10.26
N GLY A 35 15.86 -7.07 9.89
CA GLY A 35 14.81 -8.03 10.21
C GLY A 35 15.28 -9.47 10.10
N ALA A 36 14.52 -10.39 10.71
CA ALA A 36 14.74 -11.83 10.62
C ALA A 36 13.54 -12.47 9.89
N PRO A 37 13.75 -13.37 8.91
CA PRO A 37 15.05 -13.87 8.43
C PRO A 37 15.82 -12.92 7.52
N TYR A 38 15.18 -11.87 6.98
CA TYR A 38 15.79 -10.92 6.04
C TYR A 38 15.44 -9.48 6.39
N ALA A 39 16.28 -8.54 5.95
CA ALA A 39 16.02 -7.12 6.07
C ALA A 39 14.93 -6.65 5.09
N THR A 40 14.25 -5.56 5.44
CA THR A 40 13.28 -4.88 4.56
C THR A 40 13.98 -3.72 3.87
N HIS A 41 13.99 -3.72 2.53
CA HIS A 41 14.54 -2.63 1.71
C HIS A 41 13.41 -1.69 1.31
N LEU A 42 13.53 -0.40 1.67
CA LEU A 42 12.56 0.65 1.37
C LEU A 42 13.08 1.53 0.25
N PHE A 43 12.20 1.84 -0.69
CA PHE A 43 12.50 2.64 -1.88
C PHE A 43 11.61 3.88 -1.89
N ASP A 44 12.21 5.01 -2.26
CA ASP A 44 11.44 6.22 -2.50
C ASP A 44 10.55 6.08 -3.73
N PHE A 45 9.37 6.67 -3.64
CA PHE A 45 8.49 6.90 -4.78
C PHE A 45 7.88 8.30 -4.67
N PRO A 46 7.51 8.94 -5.79
CA PRO A 46 6.89 10.25 -5.74
C PRO A 46 5.61 10.22 -4.90
N ALA A 47 5.52 11.03 -3.85
CA ALA A 47 4.35 11.02 -2.98
C ALA A 47 3.05 11.34 -3.73
N THR A 48 3.14 12.11 -4.82
CA THR A 48 2.03 12.42 -5.74
C THR A 48 1.51 11.19 -6.51
N ALA A 49 2.26 10.09 -6.54
CA ALA A 49 1.82 8.84 -7.13
C ALA A 49 0.73 8.16 -6.29
N VAL A 50 0.69 8.40 -4.97
CA VAL A 50 -0.33 7.85 -4.08
C VAL A 50 -1.46 8.86 -3.93
N ARG A 51 -2.61 8.53 -4.54
CA ARG A 51 -3.81 9.37 -4.50
C ARG A 51 -4.77 9.01 -3.37
N GLN A 52 -4.77 7.74 -2.96
CA GLN A 52 -5.72 7.24 -1.98
C GLN A 52 -5.16 6.05 -1.22
N VAL A 53 -5.42 6.02 0.09
CA VAL A 53 -5.23 4.84 0.95
C VAL A 53 -6.60 4.32 1.35
N ILE A 54 -6.84 3.03 1.13
CA ILE A 54 -8.02 2.33 1.66
C ILE A 54 -7.54 1.48 2.83
N VAL A 55 -7.98 1.81 4.04
CA VAL A 55 -7.69 1.00 5.21
C VAL A 55 -8.64 -0.19 5.31
N GLY A 56 -8.11 -1.31 5.79
CA GLY A 56 -8.89 -2.53 5.99
C GLY A 56 -9.92 -2.41 7.11
N ALA A 57 -11.02 -3.17 6.99
CA ALA A 57 -12.11 -3.21 7.97
C ALA A 57 -11.67 -3.63 9.39
N ARG A 58 -10.58 -4.39 9.48
CA ARG A 58 -10.02 -4.91 10.74
C ARG A 58 -8.88 -4.05 11.31
N MET A 59 -8.62 -2.88 10.73
CA MET A 59 -7.61 -1.98 11.27
C MET A 59 -8.05 -1.47 12.65
N THR A 60 -7.14 -1.53 13.62
CA THR A 60 -7.34 -0.98 14.96
C THR A 60 -7.22 0.54 14.93
N ASP A 61 -7.87 1.21 15.87
CA ASP A 61 -7.80 2.68 15.96
C ASP A 61 -6.37 3.16 16.28
N THR A 62 -5.59 2.39 17.05
CA THR A 62 -4.16 2.68 17.28
C THR A 62 -3.35 2.71 15.98
N ASN A 63 -3.56 1.74 15.09
CA ASN A 63 -2.87 1.72 13.81
C ASN A 63 -3.38 2.84 12.90
N MET A 64 -4.66 3.17 12.99
CA MET A 64 -5.25 4.29 12.26
C MET A 64 -4.59 5.62 12.67
N ASP A 65 -4.47 5.86 13.97
CA ASP A 65 -3.85 7.09 14.50
C ASP A 65 -2.39 7.19 14.07
N ALA A 66 -1.65 6.07 14.09
CA ALA A 66 -0.29 6.01 13.57
C ALA A 66 -0.22 6.34 12.08
N LEU A 67 -1.13 5.80 11.27
CA LEU A 67 -1.23 6.11 9.84
C LEU A 67 -1.52 7.60 9.61
N LEU A 68 -2.53 8.16 10.27
CA LEU A 68 -2.91 9.57 10.14
C LEU A 68 -1.77 10.50 10.57
N SER A 69 -1.06 10.13 11.64
CA SER A 69 0.13 10.86 12.10
C SER A 69 1.22 10.90 11.03
N SER A 70 1.51 9.76 10.39
CA SER A 70 2.46 9.69 9.28
C SER A 70 2.00 10.54 8.10
N VAL A 71 0.73 10.43 7.67
CA VAL A 71 0.18 11.21 6.55
C VAL A 71 0.34 12.72 6.78
N ARG A 72 0.13 13.18 8.01
CA ARG A 72 0.34 14.59 8.39
C ARG A 72 1.82 14.97 8.41
N ALA A 73 2.67 14.12 8.97
CA ALA A 73 4.12 14.35 9.02
C ALA A 73 4.74 14.48 7.61
N PHE A 74 4.25 13.70 6.65
CA PHE A 74 4.67 13.76 5.24
C PHE A 74 3.97 14.88 4.44
N GLY A 75 3.10 15.69 5.05
CA GLY A 75 2.40 16.78 4.38
C GLY A 75 1.36 16.34 3.34
N LEU A 76 0.91 15.08 3.39
CA LEU A 76 0.04 14.47 2.37
C LEU A 76 -1.45 14.70 2.64
N ALA A 77 -1.81 15.27 3.79
CA ALA A 77 -3.19 15.42 4.24
C ALA A 77 -4.10 16.17 3.24
N ARG A 78 -3.53 17.02 2.37
CA ARG A 78 -4.30 17.78 1.37
C ARG A 78 -4.55 17.04 0.07
N THR A 79 -3.69 16.08 -0.28
CA THR A 79 -3.68 15.42 -1.60
C THR A 79 -4.06 13.95 -1.52
N LEU A 80 -3.93 13.34 -0.35
CA LEU A 80 -4.19 11.93 -0.13
C LEU A 80 -5.59 11.70 0.43
N GLY A 81 -6.45 11.03 -0.33
CA GLY A 81 -7.75 10.58 0.18
C GLY A 81 -7.57 9.35 1.08
N ILE A 82 -8.29 9.27 2.20
CA ILE A 82 -8.26 8.09 3.07
C ILE A 82 -9.67 7.53 3.20
N LYS A 83 -9.85 6.24 2.92
CA LYS A 83 -11.13 5.54 3.08
C LYS A 83 -11.02 4.41 4.08
N ARG A 84 -12.08 4.19 4.86
CA ARG A 84 -12.25 2.98 5.68
C ARG A 84 -13.14 1.98 4.98
N ALA A 85 -12.63 0.77 4.76
CA ALA A 85 -13.45 -0.35 4.38
C ALA A 85 -14.33 -0.79 5.56
N VAL A 86 -15.62 -0.98 5.33
CA VAL A 86 -16.59 -1.48 6.31
C VAL A 86 -17.37 -2.62 5.65
N PRO A 87 -17.46 -3.81 6.28
CA PRO A 87 -18.28 -4.89 5.76
C PRO A 87 -19.73 -4.44 5.68
N ASP A 88 -20.37 -4.68 4.54
CA ASP A 88 -21.80 -4.48 4.43
C ASP A 88 -22.52 -5.54 5.27
N ALA A 89 -23.55 -5.12 6.00
CA ALA A 89 -24.26 -5.98 6.95
C ALA A 89 -25.17 -7.01 6.26
N THR A 90 -25.58 -6.74 5.01
CA THR A 90 -26.55 -7.57 4.28
C THR A 90 -25.98 -8.11 2.98
N ASP A 91 -25.12 -7.34 2.31
CA ASP A 91 -24.50 -7.76 1.06
C ASP A 91 -23.08 -8.28 1.32
N PHE A 92 -22.65 -9.33 0.62
CA PHE A 92 -21.26 -9.82 0.69
C PHE A 92 -20.28 -8.89 -0.03
N LYS A 93 -20.18 -7.62 0.41
CA LYS A 93 -19.35 -6.58 -0.18
C LYS A 93 -18.75 -5.66 0.88
N LEU A 94 -17.72 -4.90 0.50
CA LEU A 94 -17.16 -3.83 1.31
C LEU A 94 -17.75 -2.48 0.86
N LYS A 95 -18.16 -1.67 1.83
CA LYS A 95 -18.45 -0.24 1.66
C LYS A 95 -17.19 0.55 2.03
N PHE A 96 -16.97 1.67 1.36
CA PHE A 96 -15.83 2.54 1.64
C PHE A 96 -16.31 3.92 2.06
N HIS A 97 -15.93 4.35 3.25
CA HIS A 97 -16.30 5.66 3.82
C HIS A 97 -15.06 6.56 3.85
N GLU A 98 -15.19 7.79 3.34
CA GLU A 98 -14.12 8.78 3.46
C GLU A 98 -13.85 9.10 4.94
N LEU A 99 -12.58 9.22 5.28
CA LEU A 99 -12.12 9.64 6.59
C LEU A 99 -11.58 11.07 6.50
N PRO A 100 -11.83 11.92 7.52
CA PRO A 100 -11.18 13.21 7.62
C PRO A 100 -9.68 13.00 7.88
N VAL A 101 -8.84 13.69 7.11
CA VAL A 101 -7.37 13.62 7.21
C VAL A 101 -6.84 14.82 7.98
#